data_AF-A0A944BDM5-F1
#
_entry.id   AF-A0A944BDM5-F1
#
_cell.length_a   1.000
_cell.length_b   1.000
_cell.length_c   1.000
_cell.angle_alpha   90.00
_cell.angle_beta   90.00
_cell.angle_gamma   90.00
#
_symmetry.space_group_name_H-M   'P 1'
#
loop_
_entity.id
_entity.type
_entity.pdbx_description
1 polymer ?
#
loop_
_entity_poly.entity_id
_entity_poly.type
_entity_poly.pdbx_seq_one_letter_code
_entity_poly.pdbx_strand_id
1 'polypeptide(L)'
;MEQQNNNEELDLVWLFKAFYEKCRKAKEWFKCKVRHALRFAWKKKIALTIAFIIGIGGGICQSVMENYFTKYTLESLAFLKTTSADVCDDLLESLNLFCKKKNYAKVAEMMGMVDETGKATKEGLKAASKLKKVSSYFWIDDRHSGAPTEVDKNGRYLKDTSVVRIYDRLQVEIVTSELPVVDTIKNGLVHYLSTNEEVKRNYDSRQEMLKKMIVQYNAEAGVLDSLRRQEYFSEAYRKKTMQIDGPMIVSESNRQLFHDDILKLKNKSFDCEIELQKKVASVYFNRDFAITSTSPKVLTLSLIYGAIAYVVAFIILGFIDKRKSIKKYLESEDED
;
A
#
# COMPACT_ATOMS: atom_id res chain seq x y z
N MET A 1 51.73 -50.74 -19.76
CA MET A 1 52.56 -50.00 -20.73
C MET A 1 51.61 -49.42 -21.75
N GLU A 2 51.37 -48.14 -21.91
CA GLU A 2 51.91 -46.90 -21.36
C GLU A 2 50.71 -45.98 -21.20
N GLN A 3 50.52 -45.42 -20.00
CA GLN A 3 49.75 -44.20 -19.86
C GLN A 3 50.59 -43.08 -20.48
N GLN A 4 50.34 -42.77 -21.75
CA GLN A 4 50.85 -41.54 -22.34
C GLN A 4 50.03 -40.38 -21.79
N ASN A 5 50.58 -39.86 -20.71
CA ASN A 5 50.27 -38.61 -20.06
C ASN A 5 50.72 -37.47 -20.99
N ASN A 6 49.93 -37.17 -22.02
CA ASN A 6 50.10 -35.95 -22.81
C ASN A 6 49.16 -34.88 -22.25
N ASN A 7 49.69 -34.14 -21.28
CA ASN A 7 49.34 -32.75 -21.07
C ASN A 7 49.71 -31.97 -22.35
N GLU A 8 48.89 -32.09 -23.39
CA GLU A 8 48.84 -31.09 -24.45
C GLU A 8 48.21 -29.85 -23.80
N GLU A 9 49.01 -28.80 -23.66
CA GLU A 9 48.51 -27.46 -23.39
C GLU A 9 47.26 -27.26 -24.23
N LEU A 10 46.12 -27.11 -23.55
CA LEU A 10 44.81 -27.02 -24.18
C LEU A 10 44.80 -25.69 -24.94
N ASP A 11 45.25 -25.74 -26.19
CA ASP A 11 45.49 -24.58 -27.02
C ASP A 11 44.15 -23.83 -27.12
N LEU A 12 44.05 -22.70 -26.42
CA LEU A 12 42.83 -21.91 -26.36
C LEU A 12 42.35 -21.57 -27.78
N VAL A 13 43.28 -21.44 -28.73
CA VAL A 13 42.99 -21.18 -30.14
C VAL A 13 42.23 -22.36 -30.77
N TRP A 14 42.58 -23.61 -30.43
CA TRP A 14 41.85 -24.80 -30.89
C TRP A 14 40.47 -24.90 -30.26
N LEU A 15 40.34 -24.64 -28.96
CA LEU A 15 39.05 -24.64 -28.26
C LEU A 15 38.11 -23.54 -28.81
N PHE A 16 38.62 -22.34 -29.07
CA PHE A 16 37.86 -21.25 -29.69
C PHE A 16 37.44 -21.59 -31.12
N LYS A 17 38.30 -22.24 -31.92
CA LYS A 17 37.93 -22.70 -33.27
C LYS A 17 36.85 -23.78 -33.23
N ALA A 18 36.97 -24.77 -32.35
CA ALA A 18 35.96 -25.82 -32.17
C ALA A 18 34.63 -25.25 -31.67
N PHE A 19 34.67 -24.28 -30.75
CA PHE A 19 33.47 -23.57 -30.28
C PHE A 19 32.84 -22.74 -31.39
N TYR A 20 33.65 -22.00 -32.15
CA TYR A 20 33.17 -21.19 -33.29
C TYR A 20 32.53 -22.07 -34.37
N GLU A 21 33.10 -23.23 -34.68
CA GLU A 21 32.49 -24.19 -35.62
C GLU A 21 31.18 -24.75 -35.09
N LYS A 22 31.09 -25.10 -33.80
CA LYS A 22 29.83 -25.51 -33.17
C LYS A 22 28.78 -24.38 -33.21
N CYS A 23 29.17 -23.13 -32.93
CA CYS A 23 28.30 -21.96 -33.03
C CYS A 23 27.85 -21.70 -34.48
N ARG A 24 28.73 -21.86 -35.45
CA ARG A 24 28.40 -21.72 -36.88
C ARG A 24 27.43 -22.80 -37.33
N LYS A 25 27.67 -24.05 -36.97
CA LYS A 25 26.75 -25.18 -37.23
C LYS A 25 25.40 -24.94 -36.55
N ALA A 26 25.38 -24.46 -35.30
CA ALA A 26 24.16 -24.10 -34.59
C ALA A 26 23.40 -22.95 -35.28
N LYS A 27 24.10 -21.93 -35.77
CA LYS A 27 23.50 -20.80 -36.52
C LYS A 27 22.91 -21.26 -37.85
N GLU A 28 23.61 -22.09 -38.60
CA GLU A 28 23.12 -22.64 -39.87
C GLU A 28 21.92 -23.58 -39.66
N TRP A 29 21.97 -24.42 -38.62
CA TRP A 29 20.85 -25.25 -38.18
C TRP A 29 19.64 -24.39 -37.78
N PHE A 30 19.84 -23.34 -36.97
CA PHE A 30 18.79 -22.42 -36.54
C PHE A 30 18.14 -21.72 -37.74
N LYS A 31 18.95 -21.21 -38.68
CA LYS A 31 18.46 -20.59 -39.92
C LYS A 31 17.61 -21.56 -40.74
N CYS A 32 18.03 -22.82 -40.83
CA CYS A 32 17.27 -23.86 -41.54
C CYS A 32 15.93 -24.16 -40.83
N LYS A 33 15.94 -24.32 -39.51
CA LYS A 33 14.73 -24.58 -38.71
C LYS A 33 13.75 -23.41 -38.75
N VAL A 34 14.23 -22.17 -38.63
CA VAL A 34 13.40 -20.96 -38.75
C VAL A 34 12.75 -20.88 -40.14
N ARG A 35 13.50 -21.18 -41.21
CA ARG A 35 12.95 -21.20 -42.57
C ARG A 35 11.86 -22.27 -42.73
N HIS A 36 12.06 -23.45 -42.15
CA HIS A 36 11.04 -24.50 -42.13
C HIS A 36 9.80 -24.09 -41.32
N ALA A 37 9.98 -23.46 -40.16
CA ALA A 37 8.90 -22.95 -39.32
C ALA A 37 8.08 -21.87 -40.04
N LEU A 38 8.73 -20.92 -40.72
CA LEU A 38 8.08 -19.90 -41.54
C LEU A 38 7.28 -20.49 -42.70
N ARG A 39 7.87 -21.44 -43.43
CA ARG A 39 7.16 -22.15 -44.52
C ARG A 39 5.96 -22.93 -44.00
N PHE A 40 6.08 -23.55 -42.83
CA PHE A 40 4.99 -24.28 -42.19
C PHE A 40 3.86 -23.35 -41.74
N ALA A 41 4.20 -22.26 -41.05
CA ALA A 41 3.25 -21.22 -40.66
C ALA A 41 2.49 -20.67 -41.87
N TRP A 42 3.17 -20.48 -43.00
CA TRP A 42 2.56 -19.98 -44.23
C TRP A 42 1.62 -21.01 -44.89
N LYS A 43 2.00 -22.29 -44.92
CA LYS A 43 1.15 -23.38 -45.43
C LYS A 43 -0.11 -23.61 -44.59
N LYS A 44 -0.02 -23.45 -43.27
CA LYS A 44 -1.14 -23.67 -42.33
C LYS A 44 -1.74 -22.37 -41.79
N LYS A 45 -1.58 -21.26 -42.52
CA LYS A 45 -2.01 -19.91 -42.10
C LYS A 45 -3.46 -19.85 -41.62
N ILE A 46 -4.39 -20.48 -42.34
CA ILE A 46 -5.83 -20.47 -42.02
C ILE A 46 -6.11 -21.15 -40.68
N ALA A 47 -5.50 -22.32 -40.42
CA ALA A 47 -5.70 -23.05 -39.17
C ALA A 47 -5.11 -22.29 -37.97
N LEU A 48 -3.95 -21.66 -38.16
CA LEU A 48 -3.29 -20.85 -37.13
C LEU A 48 -4.07 -19.56 -36.83
N THR A 49 -4.64 -18.90 -37.84
CA THR A 49 -5.49 -17.72 -37.62
C THR A 49 -6.79 -18.07 -36.90
N ILE A 50 -7.40 -19.22 -37.21
CA ILE A 50 -8.60 -19.69 -36.51
C ILE A 50 -8.28 -19.97 -35.03
N ALA A 51 -7.16 -20.65 -34.75
CA ALA A 51 -6.72 -20.89 -33.37
C ALA A 51 -6.45 -19.58 -32.60
N PHE A 52 -5.86 -18.58 -33.26
CA PHE A 52 -5.64 -17.26 -32.67
C PHE A 52 -6.97 -16.55 -32.32
N ILE A 53 -7.95 -16.59 -33.23
CA ILE A 53 -9.29 -16.01 -33.00
C ILE A 53 -10.02 -16.74 -31.86
N ILE A 54 -9.94 -18.07 -31.80
CA ILE A 54 -10.51 -18.86 -30.70
C ILE A 54 -9.82 -18.50 -29.37
N GLY A 55 -8.50 -18.31 -29.38
CA GLY A 55 -7.74 -17.87 -28.20
C GLY A 55 -8.14 -16.46 -27.74
N ILE A 56 -8.37 -15.53 -28.67
CA ILE A 56 -8.91 -14.20 -28.36
C ILE A 56 -10.30 -14.32 -27.75
N GLY A 57 -11.19 -15.13 -28.35
CA GLY A 57 -12.53 -15.38 -27.82
C GLY A 57 -12.51 -15.95 -26.40
N GLY A 58 -11.65 -16.95 -26.17
CA GLY A 58 -11.42 -17.51 -24.83
C GLY A 58 -10.87 -16.48 -23.85
N GLY A 59 -9.94 -15.63 -24.27
CA GLY A 59 -9.41 -14.54 -23.46
C GLY A 59 -10.45 -13.45 -23.15
N ILE A 60 -11.36 -13.16 -24.09
CA ILE A 60 -12.51 -12.28 -23.84
C ILE A 60 -13.45 -12.92 -22.83
N CYS A 61 -13.85 -14.18 -23.00
CA CYS A 61 -14.71 -14.89 -22.03
C CYS A 61 -14.09 -14.95 -20.63
N GLN A 62 -12.80 -15.29 -20.54
CA GLN A 62 -12.06 -15.31 -19.28
C GLN A 62 -12.00 -13.92 -18.65
N SER A 63 -11.70 -12.90 -19.45
CA SER A 63 -11.69 -11.52 -18.95
C SER A 63 -13.08 -11.12 -18.48
N VAL A 64 -14.15 -11.44 -19.21
CA VAL A 64 -15.53 -11.14 -18.82
C VAL A 64 -15.89 -11.87 -17.53
N MET A 65 -15.48 -13.13 -17.34
CA MET A 65 -15.66 -13.84 -16.07
C MET A 65 -14.88 -13.20 -14.91
N GLU A 66 -13.64 -12.76 -15.14
CA GLU A 66 -12.85 -12.02 -14.15
C GLU A 66 -13.42 -10.61 -13.87
N ASN A 67 -14.07 -10.00 -14.88
CA ASN A 67 -14.60 -8.63 -14.87
C ASN A 67 -16.09 -8.54 -14.47
N TYR A 68 -16.85 -9.63 -14.47
CA TYR A 68 -18.20 -9.69 -13.88
C TYR A 68 -18.18 -9.30 -12.38
N PHE A 69 -17.00 -9.41 -11.76
CA PHE A 69 -16.67 -8.76 -10.51
C PHE A 69 -15.92 -7.46 -10.80
N THR A 70 -16.60 -6.40 -11.23
CA THR A 70 -15.99 -5.09 -11.45
C THR A 70 -15.20 -4.70 -10.21
N LYS A 71 -13.87 -4.64 -10.26
CA LYS A 71 -13.05 -4.27 -9.11
C LYS A 71 -12.81 -2.78 -9.14
N TYR A 72 -13.38 -2.06 -8.18
CA TYR A 72 -13.06 -0.67 -7.91
C TYR A 72 -11.91 -0.65 -6.92
N THR A 73 -10.77 -0.10 -7.36
CA THR A 73 -9.66 0.21 -6.45
C THR A 73 -9.87 1.63 -5.98
N LEU A 74 -10.08 1.80 -4.68
CA LEU A 74 -10.22 3.11 -4.07
C LEU A 74 -9.14 3.38 -3.04
N GLU A 75 -8.72 4.63 -2.96
CA GLU A 75 -7.66 5.06 -2.05
C GLU A 75 -8.10 6.23 -1.17
N SER A 76 -7.66 6.24 0.08
CA SER A 76 -7.83 7.35 1.00
C SER A 76 -6.63 7.50 1.93
N LEU A 77 -6.43 8.72 2.42
CA LEU A 77 -5.42 9.04 3.41
C LEU A 77 -6.01 8.93 4.82
N ALA A 78 -5.46 8.00 5.60
CA ALA A 78 -5.75 7.86 7.02
C ALA A 78 -4.75 8.71 7.84
N PHE A 79 -5.26 9.51 8.75
CA PHE A 79 -4.48 10.22 9.76
C PHE A 79 -4.53 9.47 11.09
N LEU A 80 -3.37 9.33 11.71
CA LEU A 80 -3.14 8.57 12.93
C LEU A 80 -2.71 9.54 14.03
N LYS A 81 -3.59 9.79 15.01
CA LYS A 81 -3.28 10.80 16.05
C LYS A 81 -2.30 10.30 17.10
N THR A 82 -2.41 9.03 17.49
CA THR A 82 -1.75 8.49 18.69
C THR A 82 -1.04 7.18 18.45
N THR A 83 -1.16 6.60 17.25
CA THR A 83 -0.59 5.30 16.91
C THR A 83 0.32 5.45 15.71
N SER A 84 1.36 4.62 15.64
CA SER A 84 2.26 4.58 14.50
C SER A 84 1.60 3.92 13.28
N ALA A 85 2.03 4.35 12.09
CA ALA A 85 1.65 3.73 10.84
C ALA A 85 1.94 2.22 10.78
N ASP A 86 3.02 1.76 11.43
CA ASP A 86 3.41 0.35 11.50
C ASP A 86 2.31 -0.52 12.15
N VAL A 87 1.81 -0.11 13.32
CA VAL A 87 0.75 -0.86 14.04
C VAL A 87 -0.55 -0.91 13.22
N CYS A 88 -0.91 0.20 12.56
CA CYS A 88 -2.09 0.22 11.71
C CYS A 88 -1.92 -0.64 10.44
N ASP A 89 -0.71 -0.70 9.89
CA ASP A 89 -0.38 -1.58 8.75
C ASP A 89 -0.57 -3.05 9.11
N ASP A 90 -0.04 -3.49 10.26
CA ASP A 90 -0.18 -4.87 10.76
C ASP A 90 -1.67 -5.26 10.97
N LEU A 91 -2.48 -4.33 11.48
CA LEU A 91 -3.93 -4.53 11.64
C LEU A 91 -4.63 -4.66 10.28
N LEU A 92 -4.33 -3.78 9.33
CA LEU A 92 -4.93 -3.84 8.00
C LEU A 92 -4.49 -5.09 7.23
N GLU A 93 -3.25 -5.54 7.39
CA GLU A 93 -2.76 -6.81 6.85
C GLU A 93 -3.54 -7.99 7.45
N SER A 94 -3.74 -7.99 8.76
CA SER A 94 -4.54 -9.00 9.46
C SER A 94 -5.97 -9.07 8.93
N LEU A 95 -6.63 -7.93 8.74
CA LEU A 95 -7.97 -7.85 8.14
C LEU A 95 -7.97 -8.40 6.70
N ASN A 96 -6.96 -8.03 5.91
CA ASN A 96 -6.80 -8.47 4.53
C ASN A 96 -6.66 -10.00 4.41
N LEU A 97 -6.02 -10.66 5.37
CA LEU A 97 -5.94 -12.13 5.42
C LEU A 97 -7.33 -12.77 5.52
N PHE A 98 -8.24 -12.21 6.32
CA PHE A 98 -9.63 -12.70 6.41
C PHE A 98 -10.43 -12.44 5.14
N CYS A 99 -10.23 -11.28 4.48
CA CYS A 99 -10.80 -11.00 3.17
C CYS A 99 -10.38 -12.03 2.12
N LYS A 100 -9.07 -12.36 2.06
CA LYS A 100 -8.52 -13.37 1.13
C LYS A 100 -9.07 -14.77 1.41
N LYS A 101 -9.23 -15.13 2.69
CA LYS A 101 -9.86 -16.40 3.12
C LYS A 101 -11.38 -16.44 2.92
N LYS A 102 -12.01 -15.35 2.46
CA LYS A 102 -13.47 -15.21 2.27
C LYS A 102 -14.28 -15.41 3.56
N ASN A 103 -13.70 -15.14 4.72
CA ASN A 103 -14.41 -15.22 6.00
C ASN A 103 -15.14 -13.90 6.29
N TYR A 104 -16.22 -13.65 5.53
CA TYR A 104 -16.95 -12.38 5.57
C TYR A 104 -17.65 -12.11 6.91
N ALA A 105 -18.06 -13.16 7.61
CA ALA A 105 -18.63 -13.02 8.95
C ALA A 105 -17.62 -12.42 9.92
N LYS A 106 -16.38 -12.94 9.91
CA LYS A 106 -15.33 -12.41 10.79
C LYS A 106 -14.90 -11.00 10.41
N VAL A 107 -14.82 -10.69 9.11
CA VAL A 107 -14.53 -9.32 8.64
C VAL A 107 -15.61 -8.34 9.12
N ALA A 108 -16.89 -8.69 8.98
CA ALA A 108 -17.99 -7.85 9.44
C ALA A 108 -17.96 -7.65 10.97
N GLU A 109 -17.66 -8.71 11.73
CA GLU A 109 -17.49 -8.66 13.19
C GLU A 109 -16.34 -7.75 13.61
N MET A 110 -15.16 -7.93 13.01
CA MET A 110 -13.97 -7.11 13.28
C MET A 110 -14.20 -5.63 12.95
N MET A 111 -14.95 -5.35 11.89
CA MET A 111 -15.31 -3.99 11.49
C MET A 111 -16.48 -3.41 12.29
N GLY A 112 -16.99 -4.10 13.32
CA GLY A 112 -18.08 -3.62 14.17
C GLY A 112 -19.42 -3.51 13.45
N MET A 113 -19.59 -4.18 12.31
CA MET A 113 -20.85 -4.21 11.57
C MET A 113 -21.80 -5.27 12.14
N VAL A 114 -22.02 -5.22 13.45
CA VAL A 114 -22.76 -6.21 14.24
C VAL A 114 -24.06 -5.61 14.79
N ASP A 115 -25.03 -6.47 15.06
CA ASP A 115 -26.26 -6.13 15.78
C ASP A 115 -26.03 -6.04 17.30
N GLU A 116 -27.07 -5.71 18.05
CA GLU A 116 -27.05 -5.64 19.51
C GLU A 116 -26.65 -6.96 20.18
N THR A 117 -26.77 -8.09 19.47
CA THR A 117 -26.38 -9.42 19.95
C THR A 117 -24.93 -9.78 19.62
N GLY A 118 -24.19 -8.88 18.96
CA GLY A 118 -22.81 -9.09 18.53
C GLY A 118 -22.67 -9.93 17.26
N LYS A 119 -23.77 -10.19 16.53
CA LYS A 119 -23.74 -10.95 15.27
C LYS A 119 -23.65 -10.02 14.09
N ALA A 120 -22.93 -10.43 13.05
CA ALA A 120 -22.80 -9.64 11.83
C ALA A 120 -24.17 -9.33 11.21
N THR A 121 -24.46 -8.06 10.97
CA THR A 121 -25.72 -7.62 10.35
C THR A 121 -25.78 -8.08 8.89
N LYS A 122 -26.99 -8.16 8.32
CA LYS A 122 -27.16 -8.47 6.88
C LYS A 122 -26.44 -7.45 6.00
N GLU A 123 -26.47 -6.18 6.37
CA GLU A 123 -25.77 -5.10 5.66
C GLU A 123 -24.25 -5.23 5.81
N GLY A 124 -23.78 -5.55 7.02
CA GLY A 124 -22.37 -5.80 7.29
C GLY A 124 -21.80 -6.98 6.51
N LEU A 125 -22.55 -8.09 6.46
CA LEU A 125 -22.19 -9.25 5.64
C LEU A 125 -22.17 -8.91 4.15
N LYS A 126 -23.13 -8.11 3.68
CA LYS A 126 -23.13 -7.61 2.30
C LYS A 126 -21.88 -6.79 2.04
N ALA A 127 -21.58 -5.78 2.86
CA ALA A 127 -20.40 -4.93 2.72
C ALA A 127 -19.09 -5.75 2.75
N ALA A 128 -18.94 -6.65 3.73
CA ALA A 128 -17.78 -7.53 3.86
C ALA A 128 -17.61 -8.47 2.67
N SER A 129 -18.69 -8.99 2.08
CA SER A 129 -18.63 -9.84 0.88
C SER A 129 -18.13 -9.11 -0.37
N LYS A 130 -18.36 -7.79 -0.42
CA LYS A 130 -17.98 -6.92 -1.53
C LYS A 130 -16.56 -6.38 -1.37
N LEU A 131 -16.06 -6.29 -0.13
CA LEU A 131 -14.66 -5.99 0.18
C LEU A 131 -13.75 -7.17 -0.20
N LYS A 132 -12.96 -7.01 -1.25
CA LYS A 132 -12.07 -8.06 -1.80
C LYS A 132 -10.67 -8.00 -1.22
N LYS A 133 -10.15 -6.80 -0.98
CA LYS A 133 -8.78 -6.57 -0.51
C LYS A 133 -8.74 -5.26 0.27
N VAL A 134 -7.92 -5.25 1.31
CA VAL A 134 -7.49 -4.06 2.03
C VAL A 134 -5.97 -4.03 1.99
N SER A 135 -5.38 -2.87 1.76
CA SER A 135 -3.94 -2.69 1.76
C SER A 135 -3.57 -1.31 2.26
N SER A 136 -2.36 -1.20 2.76
CA SER A 136 -1.81 0.00 3.33
C SER A 136 -0.44 0.24 2.73
N TYR A 137 -0.09 1.52 2.59
CA TYR A 137 1.19 1.96 2.05
C TYR A 137 1.69 3.16 2.84
N PHE A 138 2.99 3.15 3.11
CA PHE A 138 3.65 4.21 3.87
C PHE A 138 3.89 5.45 3.02
N TRP A 139 3.78 6.62 3.64
CA TRP A 139 4.24 7.87 3.05
C TRP A 139 5.72 8.07 3.35
N ILE A 140 6.42 8.60 2.35
CA ILE A 140 7.85 8.81 2.37
C ILE A 140 8.16 10.30 2.28
N ASP A 141 9.03 10.77 3.17
CA ASP A 141 9.66 12.09 3.10
C ASP A 141 11.14 11.92 2.73
N ASP A 142 11.40 11.91 1.42
CA ASP A 142 12.75 11.78 0.86
C ASP A 142 13.59 13.06 1.05
N ARG A 143 12.96 14.17 1.42
CA ARG A 143 13.62 15.49 1.57
C ARG A 143 13.84 15.92 3.02
N HIS A 144 13.44 15.09 3.99
CA HIS A 144 13.49 15.40 5.44
C HIS A 144 12.82 16.74 5.77
N SER A 145 11.78 17.08 5.03
CA SER A 145 11.07 18.35 5.09
C SER A 145 9.88 18.32 6.07
N GLY A 146 9.54 17.13 6.59
CA GLY A 146 8.31 16.85 7.33
C GLY A 146 7.09 16.67 6.41
N ALA A 147 7.24 16.80 5.09
CA ALA A 147 6.14 16.73 4.12
C ALA A 147 6.19 15.44 3.29
N PRO A 148 5.04 14.77 3.07
CA PRO A 148 4.97 13.59 2.21
C PRO A 148 5.35 13.94 0.77
N THR A 149 6.35 13.25 0.23
CA THR A 149 6.79 13.39 -1.17
C THR A 149 6.20 12.28 -2.04
N GLU A 150 6.22 11.03 -1.57
CA GLU A 150 5.71 9.88 -2.33
C GLU A 150 5.11 8.78 -1.45
N VAL A 151 4.38 7.84 -2.07
CA VAL A 151 3.80 6.66 -1.42
C VAL A 151 4.58 5.41 -1.83
N ASP A 152 5.04 4.63 -0.87
CA ASP A 152 5.75 3.39 -1.14
C ASP A 152 4.79 2.22 -1.45
N LYS A 153 4.29 2.16 -2.69
CA LYS A 153 3.42 1.06 -3.14
C LYS A 153 4.17 -0.25 -3.43
N ASN A 154 5.49 -0.18 -3.60
CA ASN A 154 6.32 -1.30 -4.07
C ASN A 154 7.19 -1.89 -2.96
N GLY A 155 7.12 -1.36 -1.73
CA GLY A 155 7.96 -1.79 -0.61
C GLY A 155 9.44 -1.50 -0.84
N ARG A 156 9.77 -0.44 -1.59
CA ARG A 156 11.15 -0.07 -1.93
C ARG A 156 11.92 0.48 -0.74
N TYR A 157 11.22 1.12 0.21
CA TYR A 157 11.83 1.83 1.31
C TYR A 157 11.71 1.00 2.58
N LEU A 158 12.71 0.16 2.84
CA LEU A 158 12.79 -0.64 4.06
C LEU A 158 13.03 0.25 5.30
N LYS A 159 12.67 -0.26 6.48
CA LYS A 159 12.77 0.43 7.78
C LYS A 159 14.18 0.93 8.13
N ASP A 160 15.20 0.40 7.44
CA ASP A 160 16.63 0.63 7.69
C ASP A 160 17.33 1.46 6.59
N THR A 161 16.54 2.21 5.81
CA THR A 161 17.07 3.14 4.79
C THR A 161 17.19 4.55 5.36
N SER A 162 18.07 5.40 4.81
CA SER A 162 18.23 6.82 5.19
C SER A 162 16.98 7.70 4.93
N VAL A 163 15.90 7.08 4.48
CA VAL A 163 14.65 7.68 4.02
C VAL A 163 13.64 7.66 5.17
N VAL A 164 13.05 8.82 5.46
CA VAL A 164 12.15 8.96 6.60
C VAL A 164 10.73 8.55 6.18
N ARG A 165 10.28 7.42 6.72
CA ARG A 165 8.86 7.06 6.70
C ARG A 165 8.08 8.01 7.59
N ILE A 166 6.94 8.45 7.12
CA ILE A 166 6.01 9.25 7.91
C ILE A 166 5.10 8.30 8.70
N TYR A 167 5.10 8.46 10.03
CA TYR A 167 4.40 7.56 10.95
C TYR A 167 3.03 8.05 11.41
N ASP A 168 2.68 9.31 11.18
CA ASP A 168 1.42 9.94 11.62
C ASP A 168 0.27 9.78 10.58
N ARG A 169 0.54 9.13 9.45
CA ARG A 169 -0.42 8.93 8.36
C ARG A 169 -0.11 7.69 7.53
N LEU A 170 -1.14 7.13 6.92
CA LEU A 170 -1.06 5.92 6.11
C LEU A 170 -1.97 6.03 4.89
N GLN A 171 -1.48 5.65 3.71
CA GLN A 171 -2.33 5.51 2.53
C GLN A 171 -3.05 4.17 2.62
N VAL A 172 -4.38 4.17 2.62
CA VAL A 172 -5.19 2.95 2.66
C VAL A 172 -5.87 2.76 1.30
N GLU A 173 -5.69 1.57 0.74
CA GLU A 173 -6.29 1.12 -0.51
C GLU A 173 -7.28 0.00 -0.23
N ILE A 174 -8.49 0.13 -0.75
CA ILE A 174 -9.51 -0.91 -0.71
C ILE A 174 -9.89 -1.33 -2.12
N VAL A 175 -10.14 -2.62 -2.31
CA VAL A 175 -10.71 -3.16 -3.54
C VAL A 175 -12.11 -3.67 -3.24
N THR A 176 -13.12 -3.05 -3.84
CA THR A 176 -14.53 -3.44 -3.68
C THR A 176 -15.15 -3.82 -5.02
N SER A 177 -16.18 -4.66 -4.99
CA SER A 177 -17.00 -4.94 -6.18
C SER A 177 -18.16 -3.96 -6.40
N GLU A 178 -18.51 -3.17 -5.38
CA GLU A 178 -19.65 -2.25 -5.41
C GLU A 178 -19.29 -0.92 -4.71
N LEU A 179 -19.69 0.21 -5.30
CA LEU A 179 -19.47 1.54 -4.73
C LEU A 179 -20.42 1.90 -3.56
N PRO A 180 -21.72 1.51 -3.56
CA PRO A 180 -22.63 1.90 -2.47
C PRO A 180 -22.25 1.38 -1.07
N VAL A 181 -21.38 0.36 -0.99
CA VAL A 181 -20.92 -0.21 0.29
C VAL A 181 -19.69 0.50 0.86
N VAL A 182 -19.09 1.44 0.12
CA VAL A 182 -17.82 2.08 0.48
C VAL A 182 -17.92 2.85 1.80
N ASP A 183 -19.02 3.55 2.06
CA ASP A 183 -19.19 4.28 3.33
C ASP A 183 -19.31 3.34 4.52
N THR A 184 -20.03 2.23 4.37
CA THR A 184 -20.11 1.18 5.40
C THR A 184 -18.73 0.59 5.69
N ILE A 185 -17.94 0.31 4.64
CA ILE A 185 -16.56 -0.18 4.75
C ILE A 185 -15.67 0.86 5.45
N LYS A 186 -15.74 2.14 5.06
CA LYS A 186 -14.99 3.24 5.67
C LYS A 186 -15.25 3.33 7.17
N ASN A 187 -16.51 3.38 7.57
CA ASN A 187 -16.89 3.46 8.98
C ASN A 187 -16.45 2.21 9.76
N GLY A 188 -16.56 1.03 9.14
CA GLY A 188 -16.09 -0.20 9.73
C GLY A 188 -14.57 -0.29 9.87
N LEU A 189 -13.79 0.29 8.94
CA LEU A 189 -12.34 0.39 9.06
C LEU A 189 -11.94 1.33 10.20
N VAL A 190 -12.61 2.48 10.33
CA VAL A 190 -12.40 3.39 11.46
C VAL A 190 -12.67 2.68 12.79
N HIS A 191 -13.77 1.93 12.87
CA HIS A 191 -14.11 1.14 14.05
C HIS A 191 -13.04 0.07 14.34
N TYR A 192 -12.68 -0.74 13.35
CA TYR A 192 -11.69 -1.80 13.50
C TYR A 192 -10.35 -1.29 14.05
N LEU A 193 -9.85 -0.19 13.47
CA LEU A 193 -8.59 0.42 13.92
C LEU A 193 -8.73 1.05 15.31
N SER A 194 -9.84 1.73 15.60
CA SER A 194 -10.02 2.44 16.87
C SER A 194 -10.35 1.54 18.06
N THR A 195 -10.90 0.34 17.81
CA THR A 195 -11.27 -0.63 18.85
C THR A 195 -10.08 -1.49 19.28
N ASN A 196 -8.97 -1.48 18.54
CA ASN A 196 -7.75 -2.15 18.98
C ASN A 196 -7.29 -1.65 20.36
N GLU A 197 -6.93 -2.56 21.26
CA GLU A 197 -6.62 -2.24 22.66
C GLU A 197 -5.45 -1.27 22.81
N GLU A 198 -4.40 -1.43 22.00
CA GLU A 198 -3.22 -0.56 22.03
C GLU A 198 -3.56 0.83 21.52
N VAL A 199 -4.24 0.91 20.37
CA VAL A 199 -4.70 2.17 19.77
C VAL A 199 -5.60 2.94 20.75
N LYS A 200 -6.56 2.22 21.35
CA LYS A 200 -7.50 2.79 22.31
C LYS A 200 -6.79 3.28 23.56
N ARG A 201 -5.88 2.49 24.14
CA ARG A 201 -5.10 2.88 25.33
C ARG A 201 -4.26 4.13 25.07
N ASN A 202 -3.58 4.19 23.92
CA ASN A 202 -2.77 5.34 23.54
C ASN A 202 -3.64 6.60 23.34
N TYR A 203 -4.82 6.42 22.74
CA TYR A 203 -5.78 7.50 22.56
C TYR A 203 -6.34 8.01 23.89
N ASP A 204 -6.79 7.12 24.78
CA ASP A 204 -7.33 7.46 26.09
C ASP A 204 -6.25 8.15 26.95
N SER A 205 -5.02 7.64 26.94
CA SER A 205 -3.87 8.26 27.61
C SER A 205 -3.58 9.67 27.08
N ARG A 206 -3.67 9.88 25.76
CA ARG A 206 -3.50 11.22 25.16
C ARG A 206 -4.61 12.16 25.61
N GLN A 207 -5.86 11.70 25.66
CA GLN A 207 -6.97 12.51 26.16
C GLN A 207 -6.80 12.90 27.63
N GLU A 208 -6.36 11.98 28.48
CA GLU A 208 -6.07 12.28 29.88
C GLU A 208 -4.91 13.28 30.03
N MET A 209 -3.84 13.11 29.24
CA MET A 209 -2.72 14.03 29.21
C MET A 209 -3.15 15.45 28.83
N LEU A 210 -3.98 15.59 27.78
CA LEU A 210 -4.53 16.87 27.36
C LEU A 210 -5.37 17.52 28.47
N LYS A 211 -6.23 16.75 29.16
CA LYS A 211 -7.01 17.25 30.31
C LYS A 211 -6.10 17.75 31.44
N LYS A 212 -5.04 16.99 31.77
CA LYS A 212 -4.07 17.39 32.80
C LYS A 212 -3.32 18.67 32.39
N MET A 213 -2.92 18.79 31.13
CA MET A 213 -2.26 20.00 30.60
C MET A 213 -3.16 21.22 30.68
N ILE A 214 -4.45 21.10 30.33
CA ILE A 214 -5.43 22.19 30.46
C ILE A 214 -5.52 22.67 31.92
N VAL A 215 -5.63 21.74 32.87
CA VAL A 215 -5.68 22.08 34.30
C VAL A 215 -4.39 22.76 34.75
N GLN A 216 -3.23 22.23 34.34
CA GLN A 216 -1.93 22.78 34.71
C GLN A 216 -1.71 24.19 34.15
N TYR A 217 -1.95 24.41 32.85
CA TYR A 217 -1.80 25.73 32.23
C TYR A 217 -2.75 26.77 32.83
N ASN A 218 -3.98 26.37 33.18
CA ASN A 218 -4.91 27.27 33.85
C ASN A 218 -4.51 27.58 35.29
N ALA A 219 -3.98 26.60 36.04
CA ALA A 219 -3.47 26.82 37.38
C ALA A 219 -2.25 27.76 37.37
N GLU A 220 -1.30 27.54 36.47
CA GLU A 220 -0.09 28.36 36.32
C GLU A 220 -0.44 29.79 35.88
N ALA A 221 -1.37 29.96 34.94
CA ALA A 221 -1.89 31.28 34.58
C ALA A 221 -2.56 31.99 35.78
N GLY A 222 -3.27 31.24 36.64
CA GLY A 222 -3.88 31.77 37.86
C GLY A 222 -2.86 32.21 38.90
N VAL A 223 -1.77 31.46 39.09
CA VAL A 223 -0.66 31.83 39.97
C VAL A 223 0.04 33.09 39.46
N LEU A 224 0.34 33.16 38.16
CA LEU A 224 0.96 34.34 37.55
C LEU A 224 0.08 35.60 37.65
N ASP A 225 -1.23 35.47 37.45
CA ASP A 225 -2.14 36.61 37.64
C ASP A 225 -2.20 37.06 39.12
N SER A 226 -2.11 36.11 40.05
CA SER A 226 -2.08 36.39 41.49
C SER A 226 -0.79 37.09 41.92
N LEU A 227 0.36 36.62 41.44
CA LEU A 227 1.67 37.25 41.66
C LEU A 227 1.67 38.68 41.13
N ARG A 228 1.16 38.90 39.90
CA ARG A 228 1.01 40.23 39.31
C ARG A 228 0.17 41.16 40.19
N ARG A 229 -0.95 40.66 40.74
CA ARG A 229 -1.80 41.44 41.65
C ARG A 229 -1.07 41.76 42.95
N GLN A 230 -0.39 40.80 43.55
CA GLN A 230 0.35 41.00 44.81
C GLN A 230 1.48 42.02 44.63
N GLU A 231 2.27 41.93 43.56
CA GLU A 231 3.28 42.92 43.21
C GLU A 231 2.67 44.32 43.00
N TYR A 232 1.53 44.40 42.29
CA TYR A 232 0.81 45.64 42.04
C TYR A 232 0.30 46.33 43.32
N PHE A 233 -0.11 45.56 44.33
CA PHE A 233 -0.69 46.09 45.57
C PHE A 233 0.27 46.12 46.77
N SER A 234 1.47 45.55 46.67
CA SER A 234 2.45 45.62 47.76
C SER A 234 2.94 47.05 47.98
N GLU A 235 2.79 47.56 49.20
CA GLU A 235 3.21 48.93 49.58
C GLU A 235 4.71 49.18 49.37
N ALA A 236 5.53 48.12 49.40
CA ALA A 236 6.96 48.17 49.11
C ALA A 236 7.26 48.55 47.64
N TYR A 237 6.45 48.11 46.68
CA TYR A 237 6.63 48.45 45.26
C TYR A 237 6.14 49.87 44.95
N ARG A 238 5.04 50.31 45.58
CA ARG A 238 4.58 51.71 45.50
C ARG A 238 5.60 52.70 46.07
N LYS A 239 6.20 52.40 47.23
CA LYS A 239 7.25 53.27 47.83
C LYS A 239 8.52 53.33 46.99
N LYS A 240 8.93 52.23 46.35
CA LYS A 240 10.14 52.19 45.48
C LYS A 240 9.96 52.98 44.17
N THR A 241 8.71 53.14 43.71
CA THR A 241 8.38 53.86 42.46
C THR A 241 8.13 55.37 42.70
N MET A 242 7.78 55.77 43.93
CA MET A 242 7.54 57.18 44.29
C MET A 242 8.80 57.96 44.72
N GLN A 243 9.95 57.32 44.87
CA GLN A 243 11.19 57.96 45.39
C GLN A 243 12.31 58.17 44.37
N ILE A 244 12.10 57.93 43.07
CA ILE A 244 13.17 58.06 42.06
C ILE A 244 12.79 59.12 41.01
N ASP A 245 13.44 60.28 41.09
CA ASP A 245 13.53 61.27 40.02
C ASP A 245 14.32 60.66 38.84
N GLY A 246 13.62 60.13 37.82
CA GLY A 246 14.22 59.53 36.62
C GLY A 246 13.29 58.52 35.95
N PRO A 247 13.34 58.34 34.61
CA PRO A 247 12.17 57.95 33.81
C PRO A 247 11.64 56.55 34.15
N MET A 248 10.36 56.53 34.51
CA MET A 248 9.48 55.36 34.63
C MET A 248 9.47 54.54 33.33
N ILE A 249 10.42 53.61 33.13
CA ILE A 249 10.37 52.68 31.97
C ILE A 249 10.50 51.22 32.42
N VAL A 250 11.13 50.95 33.56
CA VAL A 250 11.40 49.58 34.04
C VAL A 250 10.13 48.89 34.57
N SER A 251 9.15 49.65 35.07
CA SER A 251 7.93 49.09 35.67
C SER A 251 6.90 48.58 34.65
N GLU A 252 6.78 49.21 33.48
CA GLU A 252 5.81 48.81 32.46
C GLU A 252 6.29 47.58 31.68
N SER A 253 7.61 47.49 31.44
CA SER A 253 8.24 46.37 30.74
C SER A 253 8.01 45.02 31.46
N ASN A 254 8.17 44.97 32.80
CA ASN A 254 7.91 43.75 33.56
C ASN A 254 6.42 43.35 33.57
N ARG A 255 5.50 44.33 33.57
CA ARG A 255 4.05 44.06 33.54
C ARG A 255 3.58 43.53 32.18
N GLN A 256 4.18 44.01 31.09
CA GLN A 256 3.96 43.48 29.74
C GLN A 256 4.47 42.03 29.64
N LEU A 257 5.63 41.72 30.24
CA LEU A 257 6.20 40.37 30.25
C LEU A 257 5.24 39.33 30.86
N PHE A 258 4.65 39.63 32.03
CA PHE A 258 3.67 38.73 32.66
C PHE A 258 2.36 38.58 31.86
N HIS A 259 1.94 39.62 31.14
CA HIS A 259 0.75 39.56 30.30
C HIS A 259 0.95 38.61 29.12
N ASP A 260 2.09 38.72 28.44
CA ASP A 260 2.44 37.85 27.33
C ASP A 260 2.52 36.39 27.75
N ASP A 261 3.07 36.11 28.93
CA ASP A 261 3.18 34.74 29.44
C ASP A 261 1.82 34.15 29.86
N ILE A 262 0.94 34.95 30.47
CA ILE A 262 -0.44 34.54 30.74
C ILE A 262 -1.19 34.25 29.43
N LEU A 263 -1.04 35.11 28.41
CA LEU A 263 -1.65 34.90 27.09
C LEU A 263 -1.12 33.63 26.43
N LYS A 264 0.20 33.37 26.48
CA LYS A 264 0.80 32.13 25.96
C LYS A 264 0.22 30.89 26.65
N LEU A 265 0.10 30.90 27.98
CA LEU A 265 -0.46 29.78 28.73
C LEU A 265 -1.95 29.56 28.42
N LYS A 266 -2.72 30.65 28.28
CA LYS A 266 -4.13 30.58 27.87
C LYS A 266 -4.29 30.06 26.45
N ASN A 267 -3.46 30.51 25.51
CA ASN A 267 -3.45 29.99 24.15
C ASN A 267 -3.11 28.49 24.12
N LYS A 268 -2.10 28.05 24.88
CA LYS A 268 -1.77 26.61 25.01
C LYS A 268 -2.92 25.79 25.59
N SER A 269 -3.62 26.31 26.60
CA SER A 269 -4.83 25.67 27.13
C SER A 269 -5.92 25.56 26.07
N PHE A 270 -6.16 26.65 25.33
CA PHE A 270 -7.15 26.68 24.27
C PHE A 270 -6.82 25.72 23.12
N ASP A 271 -5.55 25.61 22.73
CA ASP A 271 -5.10 24.63 21.72
C ASP A 271 -5.37 23.19 22.18
N CYS A 272 -5.11 22.88 23.45
CA CYS A 272 -5.42 21.57 24.04
C CYS A 272 -6.94 21.31 24.08
N GLU A 273 -7.74 22.34 24.39
CA GLU A 273 -9.21 22.25 24.38
C GLU A 273 -9.75 22.01 22.98
N ILE A 274 -9.22 22.70 21.96
CA ILE A 274 -9.56 22.46 20.55
C ILE A 274 -9.21 21.02 20.18
N GLU A 275 -8.04 20.52 20.56
CA GLU A 275 -7.62 19.14 20.26
C GLU A 275 -8.57 18.11 20.90
N LEU A 276 -9.05 18.38 22.11
CA LEU A 276 -9.99 17.52 22.84
C LEU A 276 -11.42 17.61 22.26
N GLN A 277 -11.87 18.82 21.86
CA GLN A 277 -13.18 19.04 21.26
C GLN A 277 -13.30 18.47 19.85
N LYS A 278 -12.18 18.36 19.13
CA LYS A 278 -12.07 17.52 17.93
C LYS A 278 -12.24 16.05 18.36
N LYS A 279 -13.50 15.63 18.62
CA LYS A 279 -13.99 14.25 18.85
C LYS A 279 -13.80 13.36 17.61
N VAL A 280 -12.68 13.53 16.94
CA VAL A 280 -12.24 12.76 15.80
C VAL A 280 -11.67 11.48 16.37
N ALA A 281 -12.13 10.33 15.86
CA ALA A 281 -11.64 9.01 16.24
C ALA A 281 -10.10 8.94 16.20
N SER A 282 -9.53 7.99 16.95
CA SER A 282 -8.07 7.77 17.01
C SER A 282 -7.42 7.68 15.62
N VAL A 283 -8.17 7.12 14.66
CA VAL A 283 -7.88 7.09 13.23
C VAL A 283 -9.06 7.70 12.48
N TYR A 284 -8.77 8.55 11.50
CA TYR A 284 -9.81 9.10 10.61
C TYR A 284 -9.30 9.25 9.19
N PHE A 285 -10.23 9.15 8.24
CA PHE A 285 -9.97 9.37 6.82
C PHE A 285 -10.31 10.83 6.48
N ASN A 286 -9.36 11.56 5.91
CA ASN A 286 -9.54 12.99 5.61
C ASN A 286 -10.42 13.24 4.37
N ARG A 287 -10.43 12.28 3.44
CA ARG A 287 -11.26 12.33 2.23
C ARG A 287 -11.99 11.01 2.06
N ASP A 288 -13.13 11.09 1.37
CA ASP A 288 -13.77 9.88 0.88
C ASP A 288 -12.85 9.13 -0.08
N PHE A 289 -13.03 7.82 -0.12
CA PHE A 289 -12.27 6.91 -0.95
C PHE A 289 -12.43 7.31 -2.44
N ALA A 290 -11.33 7.76 -3.05
CA ALA A 290 -11.31 8.17 -4.44
C ALA A 290 -11.04 6.96 -5.33
N ILE A 291 -11.75 6.85 -6.46
CA ILE A 291 -11.56 5.75 -7.42
C ILE A 291 -10.26 6.00 -8.20
N THR A 292 -9.25 5.16 -7.98
CA THR A 292 -7.94 5.28 -8.67
C THR A 292 -7.85 4.38 -9.90
N SER A 293 -8.54 3.24 -9.90
CA SER A 293 -8.56 2.35 -11.05
C SER A 293 -9.86 1.57 -11.16
N THR A 294 -10.38 1.57 -12.39
CA THR A 294 -11.42 0.65 -12.86
C THR A 294 -10.76 -0.16 -13.97
N SER A 295 -10.25 -1.35 -13.67
CA SER A 295 -9.65 -2.17 -14.73
C SER A 295 -10.57 -3.31 -15.12
N PRO A 296 -10.85 -3.37 -16.42
CA PRO A 296 -10.75 -4.62 -17.13
C PRO A 296 -9.70 -4.44 -18.25
N LYS A 297 -8.46 -4.92 -18.07
CA LYS A 297 -7.46 -4.94 -19.16
C LYS A 297 -7.76 -6.05 -20.19
N VAL A 298 -9.01 -6.10 -20.67
CA VAL A 298 -9.57 -7.11 -21.59
C VAL A 298 -8.66 -7.30 -22.79
N LEU A 299 -8.21 -6.20 -23.39
CA LEU A 299 -7.40 -6.22 -24.60
C LEU A 299 -6.03 -6.89 -24.38
N THR A 300 -5.38 -6.63 -23.24
CA THR A 300 -4.05 -7.23 -22.98
C THR A 300 -4.15 -8.73 -22.69
N LEU A 301 -5.17 -9.14 -21.93
CA LEU A 301 -5.41 -10.54 -21.62
C LEU A 301 -5.82 -11.32 -22.87
N SER A 302 -6.75 -10.79 -23.68
CA SER A 302 -7.20 -11.46 -24.89
C SER A 302 -6.08 -11.66 -25.92
N LEU A 303 -5.16 -10.72 -26.04
CA LEU A 303 -3.96 -10.85 -26.88
C LEU A 303 -2.99 -11.93 -26.36
N ILE A 304 -2.78 -12.02 -25.05
CA ILE A 304 -1.91 -13.05 -24.45
C ILE A 304 -2.50 -14.44 -24.68
N TYR A 305 -3.81 -14.62 -24.42
CA TYR A 305 -4.49 -15.90 -24.67
C TYR A 305 -4.52 -16.27 -26.16
N GLY A 306 -4.70 -15.28 -27.05
CA GLY A 306 -4.55 -15.46 -28.49
C GLY A 306 -3.15 -15.97 -28.86
N ALA A 307 -2.10 -15.35 -28.32
CA ALA A 307 -0.71 -15.76 -28.58
C ALA A 307 -0.41 -17.17 -28.07
N ILE A 308 -0.88 -17.53 -26.87
CA ILE A 308 -0.72 -18.88 -26.31
C ILE A 308 -1.42 -19.92 -27.19
N ALA A 309 -2.68 -19.66 -27.58
CA ALA A 309 -3.43 -20.56 -28.44
C ALA A 309 -2.77 -20.76 -29.81
N TYR A 310 -2.17 -19.70 -30.37
CA TYR A 310 -1.39 -19.78 -31.62
C TYR A 310 -0.17 -20.69 -31.48
N VAL A 311 0.60 -20.54 -30.39
CA VAL A 311 1.79 -21.36 -30.13
C VAL A 311 1.41 -22.83 -29.92
N VAL A 312 0.37 -23.10 -29.13
CA VAL A 312 -0.13 -24.46 -28.89
C VAL A 312 -0.61 -25.10 -30.20
N ALA A 313 -1.38 -24.38 -31.02
CA ALA A 313 -1.83 -24.87 -32.31
C ALA A 313 -0.66 -25.12 -33.29
N PHE A 314 0.36 -24.28 -33.28
CA PHE A 314 1.57 -24.46 -34.07
C PHE A 314 2.31 -25.77 -33.71
N ILE A 315 2.43 -26.08 -32.41
CA ILE A 315 3.05 -27.31 -31.93
C ILE A 315 2.20 -28.53 -32.35
N ILE A 316 0.89 -28.52 -32.07
CA ILE A 316 -0.02 -29.64 -32.37
C ILE A 316 -0.03 -29.94 -33.87
N LEU A 317 -0.16 -28.92 -34.71
CA LEU A 317 -0.16 -29.09 -36.17
C LEU A 317 1.19 -29.60 -36.68
N GLY A 318 2.30 -29.17 -36.05
CA GLY A 318 3.64 -29.66 -36.38
C GLY A 318 3.81 -31.15 -36.10
N PHE A 319 3.25 -31.66 -35.00
CA PHE A 319 3.21 -33.08 -34.69
C PHE A 319 2.34 -33.88 -35.67
N ILE A 320 1.17 -33.35 -36.04
CA ILE A 320 0.25 -34.02 -36.98
C ILE A 320 0.88 -34.14 -38.37
N ASP A 321 1.57 -33.12 -38.86
CA ASP A 321 2.21 -33.13 -40.19
C ASP A 321 3.36 -34.16 -40.25
N LYS A 322 4.07 -34.35 -39.14
CA LYS A 322 5.13 -35.36 -39.01
C LYS A 322 4.64 -36.75 -38.62
N ARG A 323 3.35 -36.93 -38.28
CA ARG A 323 2.78 -38.21 -37.86
C ARG A 323 3.02 -39.33 -38.88
N LYS A 324 3.00 -39.02 -40.19
CA LYS A 324 3.27 -40.00 -41.25
C LYS A 324 4.73 -40.45 -41.29
N SER A 325 5.68 -39.56 -41.00
CA SER A 325 7.10 -39.91 -40.88
C SER A 325 7.42 -40.63 -39.58
N ILE A 326 6.75 -40.28 -38.47
CA ILE A 326 6.90 -40.96 -37.19
C ILE A 326 6.32 -42.38 -37.26
N LYS A 327 5.15 -42.54 -37.89
CA LYS A 327 4.52 -43.85 -38.09
C LYS A 327 5.39 -44.77 -38.95
N LYS A 328 5.99 -44.24 -40.02
CA LYS A 328 6.96 -44.99 -40.84
C LYS A 328 8.24 -45.38 -40.08
N TYR A 329 8.68 -44.55 -39.13
CA TYR A 329 9.87 -44.83 -38.31
C TYR A 329 9.60 -45.93 -37.28
N LEU A 330 8.39 -45.94 -36.69
CA LEU A 330 7.94 -46.99 -35.77
C LEU A 330 7.69 -48.31 -36.51
N GLU A 331 7.08 -48.27 -37.70
CA GLU A 331 6.84 -49.48 -38.52
C GLU A 331 8.14 -50.07 -39.08
N SER A 332 9.22 -49.29 -39.25
CA SER A 332 10.53 -49.81 -39.66
C SER A 332 11.38 -50.37 -38.52
N GLU A 333 11.01 -50.13 -37.26
CA GLU A 333 11.68 -50.72 -36.08
C GLU A 333 11.09 -52.10 -35.72
N ASP A 334 9.91 -52.44 -36.27
CA ASP A 334 9.23 -53.75 -36.07
C ASP A 334 9.61 -54.80 -37.15
N GLU A 335 10.43 -54.44 -38.16
CA GLU A 335 10.86 -55.32 -39.25
C GLU A 335 12.31 -55.85 -39.13
N ASP A 336 13.01 -55.56 -38.02
CA ASP A 336 14.34 -56.13 -37.69
C ASP A 336 14.27 -57.25 -36.62
#